data_AF-A0A2H0NFU4-F1
#
_entry.id   AF-A0A2H0NFU4-F1
#
_cell.length_a   1.000
_cell.length_b   1.000
_cell.length_c   1.000
_cell.angle_alpha   90.00
_cell.angle_beta   90.00
_cell.angle_gamma   90.00
#
_symmetry.space_group_name_H-M   'P 1'
#
loop_
_entity.id
_entity.type
_entity.pdbx_description
1 polymer ?
#
loop_
_entity_poly.entity_id
_entity_poly.type
_entity_poly.pdbx_seq_one_letter_code
_entity_poly.pdbx_strand_id
1 'polypeptide(L)'
;MANDDLYQAFIDKLKKEKSGEEAGKFLADLFKFSSANLYYTIMTNLWDEDIDAINKITDDKKADEELKIRFKMRTGVTPQEFVIQLRDKVSQGYLFPKLTQSSQ
;
A
#
# COMPACT_ATOMS: atom_id res chain seq x y z
N MET A 1 -15.84 -5.81 0.40
CA MET A 1 -14.75 -5.86 1.40
C MET A 1 -14.82 -4.54 2.15
N ALA A 2 -14.87 -4.57 3.48
CA ALA A 2 -14.74 -3.32 4.24
C ALA A 2 -13.32 -2.79 4.03
N ASN A 3 -13.12 -1.47 4.02
CA ASN A 3 -11.79 -0.86 3.84
C ASN A 3 -10.74 -1.47 4.80
N ASP A 4 -11.19 -1.82 6.00
CA ASP A 4 -10.41 -2.49 7.05
C ASP A 4 -9.78 -3.83 6.64
N ASP A 5 -10.50 -4.65 5.87
CA ASP A 5 -10.00 -5.94 5.39
C ASP A 5 -8.90 -5.76 4.34
N LEU A 6 -8.94 -4.66 3.59
CA LEU A 6 -8.03 -4.40 2.48
C LEU A 6 -6.64 -3.98 2.97
N TYR A 7 -6.56 -3.16 4.02
CA TYR A 7 -5.29 -2.82 4.68
C TYR A 7 -4.63 -4.05 5.29
N GLN A 8 -5.42 -4.89 5.96
CA GLN A 8 -4.91 -6.11 6.59
C GLN A 8 -4.45 -7.11 5.51
N ALA A 9 -5.21 -7.28 4.42
CA ALA A 9 -4.83 -8.13 3.29
C ALA A 9 -3.52 -7.68 2.63
N PHE A 10 -3.29 -6.37 2.50
CA PHE A 10 -2.03 -5.82 2.00
C PHE A 10 -0.86 -6.15 2.92
N ILE A 11 -1.01 -5.91 4.23
CA ILE A 11 0.01 -6.21 5.24
C ILE A 11 0.31 -7.71 5.27
N ASP A 12 -0.72 -8.55 5.20
CA ASP A 12 -0.58 -10.01 5.25
C ASP A 12 0.07 -10.55 3.97
N LYS A 13 -0.27 -10.00 2.79
CA LYS A 13 0.41 -10.34 1.54
C LYS A 13 1.90 -9.95 1.60
N LEU A 14 2.21 -8.75 2.09
CA LEU A 14 3.59 -8.32 2.30
C LEU A 14 4.38 -9.24 3.23
N LYS A 15 3.78 -9.69 4.34
CA LYS A 15 4.42 -10.64 5.27
C LYS A 15 4.54 -12.06 4.73
N LYS A 16 3.70 -12.44 3.75
CA LYS A 16 3.80 -13.74 3.07
C LYS A 16 4.87 -13.73 2.00
N GLU A 17 5.04 -12.62 1.28
CA GLU A 17 5.99 -12.47 0.18
C GLU A 17 7.39 -12.02 0.64
N LYS A 18 7.48 -11.38 1.80
CA LYS A 18 8.73 -10.88 2.37
C LYS A 18 8.90 -11.37 3.80
N SER A 19 10.15 -11.53 4.24
CA SER A 19 10.42 -11.78 5.67
C SER A 19 9.86 -10.65 6.53
N GLY A 20 9.53 -10.91 7.80
CA GLY A 20 8.91 -9.90 8.67
C GLY A 20 9.73 -8.60 8.79
N GLU A 21 11.06 -8.68 8.70
CA GLU A 21 11.95 -7.52 8.70
C GLU A 21 11.91 -6.75 7.37
N GLU A 22 11.86 -7.46 6.23
CA GLU A 22 11.72 -6.85 4.90
C GLU A 22 10.34 -6.24 4.70
N ALA A 23 9.28 -6.84 5.23
CA ALA A 23 7.93 -6.27 5.23
C ALA A 23 7.91 -4.95 6.04
N GLY A 24 8.59 -4.93 7.19
CA GLY A 24 8.75 -3.72 8.01
C GLY A 24 9.53 -2.61 7.29
N LYS A 25 10.65 -2.95 6.65
CA LYS A 25 11.44 -2.01 5.83
C LYS A 25 10.61 -1.48 4.65
N PHE A 26 9.91 -2.36 3.95
CA PHE A 26 9.06 -1.98 2.83
C PHE A 26 7.94 -1.04 3.25
N LEU A 27 7.24 -1.32 4.36
CA LEU A 27 6.22 -0.43 4.91
C LEU A 27 6.81 0.93 5.33
N ALA A 28 8.00 0.92 5.95
CA ALA A 28 8.71 2.15 6.32
C ALA A 28 9.13 2.99 5.10
N ASP A 29 9.53 2.34 4.01
CA ASP A 29 9.88 3.00 2.76
C ASP A 29 8.65 3.43 1.96
N LEU A 30 7.53 2.72 2.09
CA LEU A 30 6.24 3.09 1.52
C LEU A 30 5.82 4.50 1.99
N PHE A 31 6.08 4.84 3.26
CA PHE A 31 5.81 6.17 3.81
C PHE A 31 6.77 7.27 3.32
N LYS A 32 7.89 6.89 2.69
CA LYS A 32 8.87 7.82 2.10
C LYS A 32 8.68 7.99 0.60
N PHE A 33 7.87 7.16 -0.03
CA PHE A 33 7.64 7.22 -1.46
C PHE A 33 6.85 8.47 -1.84
N SER A 34 7.19 9.01 -3.02
CA SER A 34 6.33 9.98 -3.68
C SER A 34 4.98 9.33 -3.99
N SER A 35 3.92 10.15 -4.04
CA SER A 35 2.56 9.67 -4.29
C SER A 35 2.48 8.75 -5.53
N ALA A 36 3.20 9.06 -6.62
CA ALA A 36 3.21 8.26 -7.85
C ALA A 36 3.88 6.87 -7.70
N ASN A 37 4.98 6.77 -6.94
CA ASN A 37 5.64 5.48 -6.71
C ASN A 37 4.81 4.60 -5.78
N LEU A 38 4.13 5.22 -4.83
CA LEU A 38 3.25 4.59 -3.87
C LEU A 38 2.02 3.92 -4.54
N TYR A 39 1.38 4.67 -5.42
CA TYR A 39 0.28 4.27 -6.29
C TYR A 39 0.56 2.96 -7.02
N TYR A 40 1.65 2.96 -7.78
CA TYR A 40 2.10 1.81 -8.56
C TYR A 40 2.44 0.63 -7.64
N THR A 41 3.21 0.88 -6.58
CA THR A 41 3.65 -0.15 -5.65
C THR A 41 2.47 -0.89 -5.00
N ILE A 42 1.46 -0.18 -4.50
CA ILE A 42 0.30 -0.82 -3.86
C ILE A 42 -0.51 -1.62 -4.88
N MET A 43 -0.73 -1.08 -6.08
CA MET A 43 -1.47 -1.78 -7.12
C MET A 43 -0.73 -3.02 -7.65
N THR A 44 0.59 -2.96 -7.87
CA THR A 44 1.38 -4.14 -8.22
C THR A 44 1.31 -5.21 -7.15
N ASN A 45 1.28 -4.82 -5.88
CA ASN A 45 1.21 -5.81 -4.81
C ASN A 45 -0.19 -6.38 -4.61
N LEU A 46 -1.27 -5.73 -5.04
CA LEU A 46 -2.65 -6.20 -4.76
C LEU A 46 -3.39 -6.71 -6.00
N TRP A 47 -3.12 -6.14 -7.17
CA TRP A 47 -3.89 -6.33 -8.40
C TRP A 47 -3.00 -6.31 -9.64
N ASP A 48 -2.26 -7.40 -9.86
CA ASP A 48 -1.39 -7.56 -11.03
C ASP A 48 -2.15 -7.35 -12.36
N GLU A 49 -3.40 -7.82 -12.46
CA GLU A 49 -4.25 -7.66 -13.65
C GLU A 49 -4.56 -6.19 -13.97
N ASP A 50 -4.68 -5.34 -12.94
CA ASP A 50 -4.94 -3.91 -13.13
C ASP A 50 -3.66 -3.18 -13.58
N ILE A 51 -2.48 -3.61 -13.12
CA ILE A 51 -1.19 -3.08 -13.58
C ILE A 51 -0.90 -3.46 -15.03
N ASP A 52 -1.22 -4.68 -15.45
CA ASP A 52 -1.07 -5.10 -16.84
C ASP A 52 -1.95 -4.28 -17.81
N ALA A 53 -3.12 -3.83 -17.34
CA ALA A 53 -3.96 -2.92 -18.10
C ALA A 53 -3.36 -1.51 -18.18
N ILE A 54 -2.78 -1.01 -17.09
CA ILE A 54 -2.13 0.31 -17.03
C ILE A 54 -0.85 0.33 -17.87
N ASN A 55 -0.04 -0.73 -17.83
CA ASN A 55 1.21 -0.83 -18.60
C ASN A 55 1.01 -0.84 -20.13
N LYS A 56 -0.21 -1.11 -20.60
CA LYS A 56 -0.56 -1.01 -22.02
C LYS A 56 -0.85 0.43 -22.46
N ILE A 57 -0.97 1.37 -21.53
CA ILE A 57 -1.16 2.79 -21.80
C ILE A 57 0.21 3.42 -22.04
N THR A 58 0.45 3.89 -23.26
CA THR A 58 1.73 4.49 -23.68
C THR A 58 1.90 5.97 -23.28
N ASP A 59 0.83 6.60 -22.80
CA ASP A 59 0.83 7.99 -22.33
C ASP A 59 0.90 8.00 -20.80
N ASP A 60 2.03 8.48 -20.26
CA ASP A 60 2.31 8.50 -18.83
C ASP A 60 1.25 9.25 -18.02
N LYS A 61 0.66 10.33 -18.56
CA LYS A 61 -0.39 11.08 -17.85
C LYS A 61 -1.67 10.27 -17.76
N LYS A 62 -2.04 9.60 -18.85
CA LYS A 62 -3.22 8.72 -18.87
C LYS A 62 -3.01 7.48 -18.01
N ALA A 63 -1.81 6.93 -17.98
CA ALA A 63 -1.47 5.81 -17.10
C ALA A 63 -1.63 6.19 -15.62
N ASP A 64 -1.16 7.38 -15.22
CA ASP A 64 -1.33 7.89 -13.85
C ASP A 64 -2.79 8.15 -13.48
N GLU A 65 -3.60 8.72 -14.40
CA GLU A 65 -5.03 8.90 -14.20
C GLU A 65 -5.78 7.57 -14.07
N GLU A 66 -5.51 6.63 -14.97
CA GLU A 66 -6.13 5.29 -14.94
C GLU A 66 -5.79 4.55 -13.65
N LEU A 67 -4.54 4.68 -13.19
CA LEU A 67 -4.10 4.11 -11.94
C LEU A 67 -4.91 4.68 -10.76
N LYS A 68 -5.06 6.01 -10.68
CA LYS A 68 -5.89 6.64 -9.64
C LYS A 68 -7.35 6.19 -9.69
N ILE A 69 -7.91 6.05 -10.89
CA ILE A 69 -9.30 5.60 -11.09
C ILE A 69 -9.46 4.17 -10.57
N ARG A 70 -8.60 3.24 -11.02
CA ARG A 70 -8.65 1.82 -10.61
C ARG A 70 -8.42 1.66 -9.12
N PHE A 71 -7.46 2.39 -8.56
CA PHE A 71 -7.20 2.37 -7.14
C PHE A 71 -8.45 2.79 -6.35
N LYS A 72 -9.09 3.90 -6.74
CA LYS A 72 -10.31 4.39 -6.08
C LYS A 72 -11.48 3.43 -6.26
N MET A 73 -11.63 2.78 -7.42
CA MET A 73 -12.66 1.77 -7.64
C MET A 73 -12.49 0.56 -6.71
N ARG A 74 -11.25 0.12 -6.46
CA ARG A 74 -10.95 -1.04 -5.61
C ARG A 74 -11.05 -0.74 -4.13
N THR A 75 -10.60 0.44 -3.71
CA THR A 75 -10.42 0.79 -2.29
C THR A 75 -11.46 1.76 -1.76
N GLY A 76 -12.25 2.39 -2.63
CA GLY A 76 -13.18 3.46 -2.27
C GLY A 76 -12.50 4.78 -1.84
N VAL A 77 -11.17 4.83 -1.76
CA VAL A 77 -10.40 5.98 -1.29
C VAL A 77 -9.33 6.37 -2.30
N THR A 78 -8.83 7.59 -2.23
CA THR A 78 -7.62 7.95 -2.98
C THR A 78 -6.42 7.23 -2.37
N PRO A 79 -5.34 7.01 -3.13
CA PRO A 79 -4.22 6.29 -2.56
C PRO A 79 -3.41 7.09 -1.52
N GLN A 80 -3.54 8.42 -1.52
CA GLN A 80 -3.03 9.25 -0.40
C GLN A 80 -3.80 8.96 0.88
N GLU A 81 -5.13 8.95 0.82
CA GLU A 81 -5.98 8.56 1.96
C GLU A 81 -5.69 7.13 2.41
N PHE A 82 -5.47 6.22 1.45
CA PHE A 82 -5.09 4.84 1.75
C PHE A 82 -3.80 4.76 2.56
N VAL A 83 -2.77 5.52 2.21
CA VAL A 83 -1.51 5.49 2.97
C VAL A 83 -1.61 6.15 4.32
N ILE A 84 -2.39 7.23 4.45
CA ILE A 84 -2.65 7.84 5.75
C ILE A 84 -3.33 6.80 6.65
N GLN A 85 -4.38 6.14 6.17
CA GLN A 85 -5.08 5.11 6.93
C GLN A 85 -4.22 3.87 7.18
N LEU A 86 -3.43 3.43 6.20
CA LEU A 86 -2.49 2.33 6.35
C LEU A 86 -1.45 2.67 7.42
N ARG A 87 -0.91 3.90 7.42
CA ARG A 87 0.02 4.38 8.43
C ARG A 87 -0.62 4.35 9.81
N ASP A 88 -1.84 4.83 9.93
CA ASP A 88 -2.57 4.83 11.19
C ASP A 88 -2.80 3.41 11.67
N LYS A 89 -3.23 2.49 10.80
CA LYS A 89 -3.42 1.06 11.10
C LYS A 89 -2.11 0.38 11.49
N VAL A 90 -1.04 0.64 10.75
CA VAL A 90 0.28 0.10 11.01
C VAL A 90 0.83 0.65 12.34
N SER A 91 0.53 1.90 12.68
CA SER A 91 0.89 2.52 13.97
C SER A 91 0.00 2.03 15.13
N GLN A 92 -1.27 1.75 14.87
CA GLN A 92 -2.24 1.25 15.85
C GLN A 92 -2.14 -0.27 16.07
N GLY A 93 -1.58 -1.02 15.12
CA GLY A 93 -1.63 -2.49 15.13
C GLY A 93 -0.33 -3.24 14.82
N TYR A 94 0.74 -2.65 14.26
CA TYR A 94 1.82 -3.49 13.70
C TYR A 94 3.27 -2.97 13.69
N LEU A 95 3.58 -1.70 14.00
CA LEU A 95 4.98 -1.26 14.15
C LEU A 95 5.44 -1.39 15.60
N PHE A 96 5.98 -2.58 15.92
CA PHE A 96 6.93 -2.85 17.01
C PHE A 96 6.43 -2.83 18.48
N PRO A 97 5.96 -3.97 19.03
CA PRO A 97 5.99 -4.16 20.49
C PRO A 97 7.40 -4.08 21.10
N LYS A 98 8.49 -4.22 20.31
CA LYS A 98 9.88 -4.12 20.79
C LYS A 98 10.48 -2.69 20.85
N LEU A 99 9.79 -1.65 20.38
CA LEU A 99 10.22 -0.25 20.54
C LEU A 99 9.40 0.50 21.59
N THR A 100 8.22 0.00 21.95
CA THR A 100 7.35 0.56 23.00
C THR A 100 7.57 -0.08 24.37
N GLN A 101 8.43 -1.09 24.50
CA GLN A 101 8.77 -1.75 25.77
C GLN A 101 10.05 -1.24 26.46
N SER A 102 10.55 -0.04 26.13
CA SER A 102 11.64 0.61 26.88
C SER A 102 11.11 1.72 27.80
N SER A 103 10.07 1.44 28.56
CA SER A 103 9.63 2.28 29.68
C SER A 103 8.83 1.45 30.69
N GLN A 104 9.47 0.42 31.26
CA GLN A 104 9.30 0.05 32.68
C GLN A 104 10.61 -0.55 33.19
#